data_AF-A0A1A7QD41-F1
#
_entry.id   AF-A0A1A7QD41-F1
#
_cell.length_a   1.000
_cell.length_b   1.000
_cell.length_c   1.000
_cell.angle_alpha   90.00
_cell.angle_beta   90.00
_cell.angle_gamma   90.00
#
_symmetry.space_group_name_H-M   'P 1'
#
loop_
_entity.id
_entity.type
_entity.pdbx_description
1 polymer ?
#
loop_
_entity_poly.entity_id
_entity_poly.type
_entity_poly.pdbx_seq_one_letter_code
_entity_poly.pdbx_strand_id
1 'polypeptide(L)'
;MVVAIDERTLNALGADEPSRRADAQVLDRLFAMGAERVFFAHACADLTEPEEDAEFARALERHKDRVYIGGTPKFDQSDGSTSGILPNVRFRDSAQIVSMYGEMAPFSLSSRLPTSSFILGEERASFSAELARLDLAGGVYRPDFAIDHKTIPTFGYIGALTGIMSAEAVREKDVVVASASRASRDFYPIPLGERVAGAYFHVIGAETLKRGYPPRV
;
A
#
# COMPACT_ATOMS: atom_id res chain seq x y z
N MET A 1 10.10 -3.90 0.70
CA MET A 1 10.73 -2.61 0.36
C MET A 1 9.66 -1.63 -0.09
N VAL A 2 9.96 -0.34 -0.16
CA VAL A 2 9.02 0.69 -0.63
C VAL A 2 9.53 1.32 -1.93
N VAL A 3 8.61 1.48 -2.88
CA VAL A 3 8.77 2.31 -4.08
C VAL A 3 7.90 3.55 -3.87
N ALA A 4 8.54 4.67 -3.56
CA ALA A 4 7.92 5.90 -3.12
C ALA A 4 7.56 6.81 -4.30
N ILE A 5 6.29 7.14 -4.44
CA ILE A 5 5.82 8.27 -5.25
C ILE A 5 6.11 9.53 -4.41
N ASP A 6 7.36 9.99 -4.49
CA ASP A 6 7.91 11.13 -3.76
C ASP A 6 7.82 12.44 -4.57
N GLU A 7 8.20 13.57 -3.97
CA GLU A 7 8.20 14.87 -4.65
C GLU A 7 9.08 14.86 -5.90
N ARG A 8 10.20 14.14 -5.88
CA ARG A 8 11.07 14.00 -7.04
C ARG A 8 10.33 13.31 -8.19
N THR A 9 9.55 12.28 -7.90
CA THR A 9 8.73 11.58 -8.88
C THR A 9 7.66 12.51 -9.44
N LEU A 10 6.87 13.16 -8.59
CA LEU A 10 5.79 14.04 -9.03
C LEU A 10 6.32 15.22 -9.86
N ASN A 11 7.43 15.84 -9.44
CA ASN A 11 8.10 16.89 -10.20
C ASN A 11 8.63 16.41 -11.55
N ALA A 12 9.17 15.20 -11.63
CA ALA A 12 9.66 14.63 -12.88
C ALA A 12 8.53 14.27 -13.86
N LEU A 13 7.36 13.89 -13.34
CA LEU A 13 6.16 13.61 -14.12
C LEU A 13 5.39 14.88 -14.51
N GLY A 14 5.57 15.97 -13.76
CA GLY A 14 4.78 17.19 -13.91
C GLY A 14 3.30 16.98 -13.57
N ALA A 15 3.01 16.08 -12.62
CA ALA A 15 1.66 15.67 -12.25
C ALA A 15 1.56 15.43 -10.73
N ASP A 16 0.34 15.53 -10.19
CA ASP A 16 0.07 15.31 -8.77
C ASP A 16 0.05 13.83 -8.37
N GLU A 17 -0.22 12.95 -9.34
CA GLU A 17 -0.20 11.49 -9.19
C GLU A 17 0.35 10.84 -10.48
N PRO A 18 0.99 9.66 -10.41
CA PRO A 18 1.33 8.88 -11.59
C PRO A 18 0.10 8.48 -12.39
N SER A 19 0.24 8.45 -13.70
CA SER A 19 -0.83 7.97 -14.58
C SER A 19 -0.96 6.45 -14.52
N ARG A 20 -2.10 5.91 -14.95
CA ARG A 20 -2.34 4.45 -14.93
C ARG A 20 -1.40 3.70 -15.88
N ARG A 21 -1.01 4.37 -16.98
CA ARG A 21 0.06 3.88 -17.87
C ARG A 21 1.40 3.81 -17.13
N ALA A 22 1.74 4.81 -16.32
CA ALA A 22 2.96 4.76 -15.51
C ALA A 22 2.91 3.60 -14.51
N ASP A 23 1.76 3.37 -13.85
CA ASP A 23 1.59 2.26 -12.91
C ASP A 23 1.74 0.91 -13.60
N ALA A 24 1.17 0.76 -14.80
CA ALA A 24 1.32 -0.44 -15.62
C ALA A 24 2.79 -0.73 -15.94
N GLN A 25 3.53 0.31 -16.35
CA GLN A 25 4.95 0.19 -16.68
C GLN A 25 5.83 -0.10 -15.46
N VAL A 26 5.55 0.53 -14.32
CA VAL A 26 6.28 0.25 -13.07
C VAL A 26 6.01 -1.18 -12.63
N LEU A 27 4.76 -1.63 -12.69
CA LEU A 27 4.40 -3.00 -12.34
C LEU A 27 5.17 -4.04 -13.17
N ASP A 28 5.14 -3.91 -14.51
CA ASP A 28 5.86 -4.82 -15.39
C ASP A 28 7.37 -4.80 -15.14
N ARG A 29 7.95 -3.61 -14.92
CA ARG A 29 9.38 -3.50 -14.64
C ARG A 29 9.75 -4.13 -13.30
N LEU A 30 8.95 -3.94 -12.25
CA LEU A 30 9.19 -4.55 -10.94
C LEU A 30 9.22 -6.08 -11.05
N PHE A 31 8.28 -6.68 -11.77
CA PHE A 31 8.31 -8.13 -12.00
C PHE A 31 9.44 -8.57 -12.91
N ALA A 32 9.80 -7.81 -13.94
CA ALA A 32 10.97 -8.09 -14.78
C ALA A 32 12.29 -8.05 -13.97
N MET A 33 12.36 -7.22 -12.92
CA MET A 33 13.47 -7.17 -11.97
C MET A 33 13.42 -8.29 -10.90
N GLY A 34 12.38 -9.12 -10.90
CA GLY A 34 12.25 -10.27 -10.00
C GLY A 34 11.53 -9.96 -8.68
N ALA A 35 10.71 -8.91 -8.61
CA ALA A 35 9.82 -8.69 -7.46
C ALA A 35 9.00 -9.96 -7.18
N GLU A 36 8.84 -10.33 -5.91
CA GLU A 36 8.07 -11.50 -5.52
C GLU A 36 6.56 -11.22 -5.57
N ARG A 37 6.15 -10.11 -4.94
CA ARG A 37 4.79 -9.59 -4.93
C ARG A 37 4.83 -8.07 -4.99
N VAL A 38 3.82 -7.44 -5.58
CA VAL A 38 3.70 -5.98 -5.66
C VAL A 38 2.41 -5.54 -4.99
N PHE A 39 2.52 -4.57 -4.10
CA PHE A 39 1.40 -4.03 -3.34
C PHE A 39 1.23 -2.55 -3.64
N PHE A 40 0.07 -2.15 -4.15
CA PHE A 40 -0.30 -0.75 -4.29
C PHE A 40 -0.98 -0.26 -3.01
N ALA A 41 -0.30 0.62 -2.27
CA ALA A 41 -0.80 1.25 -1.05
C ALA A 41 -1.79 2.41 -1.35
N HIS A 42 -2.62 2.22 -2.36
CA HIS A 42 -3.73 3.09 -2.72
C HIS A 42 -4.75 2.24 -3.49
N ALA A 43 -5.99 2.72 -3.59
CA ALA A 43 -7.06 1.88 -4.09
C ALA A 43 -7.20 1.84 -5.62
N CYS A 44 -6.72 2.84 -6.35
CA CYS A 44 -7.09 3.01 -7.76
C CYS A 44 -8.63 3.05 -7.94
N ALA A 45 -9.32 3.83 -7.09
CA ALA A 45 -10.78 3.85 -7.03
C ALA A 45 -11.41 4.52 -8.26
N ASP A 46 -10.83 5.66 -8.67
CA ASP A 46 -11.30 6.45 -9.80
C ASP A 46 -10.66 5.98 -11.11
N LEU A 47 -11.48 5.93 -12.16
CA LEU A 47 -10.99 5.81 -13.53
C LEU A 47 -10.37 7.13 -13.97
N THR A 48 -9.39 7.02 -14.86
CA THR A 48 -8.65 8.16 -15.41
C THR A 48 -8.88 8.21 -16.91
N GLU A 49 -7.83 8.04 -17.71
CA GLU A 49 -7.95 7.90 -19.15
C GLU A 49 -8.25 6.44 -19.53
N PRO A 50 -9.30 6.16 -20.32
CA PRO A 50 -9.75 4.79 -20.59
C PRO A 50 -8.69 3.85 -21.18
N GLU A 51 -7.81 4.39 -22.02
CA GLU A 51 -6.69 3.66 -22.62
C GLU A 51 -5.64 3.28 -21.55
N GLU A 52 -5.29 4.21 -20.67
CA GLU A 52 -4.32 3.99 -19.61
C GLU A 52 -4.85 3.04 -18.53
N ASP A 53 -6.13 3.19 -18.16
CA ASP A 53 -6.81 2.23 -17.30
C ASP A 53 -6.81 0.82 -17.93
N ALA A 54 -6.87 0.71 -19.26
CA ALA A 54 -6.85 -0.58 -19.95
C ALA A 54 -5.45 -1.18 -19.94
N GLU A 55 -4.42 -0.35 -20.09
CA GLU A 55 -3.02 -0.75 -19.95
C GLU A 55 -2.74 -1.27 -18.54
N PHE A 56 -3.21 -0.57 -17.50
CA PHE A 56 -3.06 -1.00 -16.13
C PHE A 56 -3.80 -2.31 -15.84
N ALA A 57 -5.06 -2.43 -16.27
CA ALA A 57 -5.81 -3.67 -16.13
C ALA A 57 -5.11 -4.87 -16.80
N ARG A 58 -4.55 -4.67 -18.01
CA ARG A 58 -3.75 -5.71 -18.68
C ARG A 58 -2.47 -6.05 -17.91
N ALA A 59 -1.83 -5.08 -17.27
CA ALA A 59 -0.63 -5.31 -16.46
C ALA A 59 -0.97 -6.10 -15.19
N LEU A 60 -2.06 -5.76 -14.51
CA LEU A 60 -2.57 -6.55 -13.38
C LEU A 60 -2.83 -7.99 -13.80
N GLU A 61 -3.50 -8.22 -14.93
CA GLU A 61 -3.81 -9.58 -15.39
C GLU A 61 -2.56 -10.39 -15.73
N ARG A 62 -1.51 -9.77 -16.29
CA ARG A 62 -0.23 -10.46 -16.57
C ARG A 62 0.43 -11.01 -15.31
N HIS A 63 0.27 -10.31 -14.19
CA HIS A 63 0.92 -10.64 -12.92
C HIS A 63 -0.09 -11.02 -11.84
N LYS A 64 -1.24 -11.54 -12.28
CA LYS A 64 -2.32 -12.00 -11.42
C LYS A 64 -1.79 -12.92 -10.31
N ASP A 65 -2.48 -12.91 -9.18
CA ASP A 65 -2.13 -13.64 -7.94
C ASP A 65 -0.88 -13.13 -7.20
N ARG A 66 -0.13 -12.19 -7.78
CA ARG A 66 1.08 -11.59 -7.16
C ARG A 66 0.95 -10.09 -6.96
N VAL A 67 -0.20 -9.52 -7.32
CA VAL A 67 -0.50 -8.09 -7.19
C VAL A 67 -1.63 -7.87 -6.21
N TYR A 68 -1.43 -6.90 -5.32
CA TYR A 68 -2.34 -6.55 -4.26
C TYR A 68 -2.66 -5.06 -4.36
N ILE A 69 -3.94 -4.71 -4.28
CA ILE A 69 -4.41 -3.32 -4.27
C ILE A 69 -5.14 -3.08 -2.96
N GLY A 70 -4.84 -1.97 -2.32
CA GLY A 70 -5.46 -1.60 -1.07
C GLY A 70 -6.93 -1.22 -1.19
N GLY A 71 -7.73 -1.60 -0.21
CA GLY A 71 -9.08 -1.08 0.00
C GLY A 71 -9.29 -0.76 1.48
N THR A 72 -10.35 -0.04 1.79
CA THR A 72 -10.81 0.14 3.16
C THR A 72 -12.24 -0.39 3.30
N PRO A 73 -12.59 -0.99 4.44
CA PRO A 73 -13.96 -1.35 4.73
C PRO A 73 -14.84 -0.09 4.79
N LYS A 74 -16.16 -0.31 4.68
CA LYS A 74 -17.15 0.75 4.83
C LYS A 74 -17.41 0.99 6.32
N PHE A 75 -17.45 2.25 6.72
CA PHE A 75 -17.88 2.68 8.05
C PHE A 75 -18.96 3.73 7.95
N ASP A 76 -19.94 3.66 8.85
CA ASP A 76 -20.92 4.72 9.01
C ASP A 76 -20.26 5.92 9.71
N GLN A 77 -20.47 7.09 9.14
CA GLN A 77 -20.01 8.37 9.67
C GLN A 77 -21.13 8.99 10.52
N SER A 78 -20.76 9.91 11.41
CA SER A 78 -21.71 10.57 12.31
C SER A 78 -22.77 11.42 11.59
N ASP A 79 -22.49 11.82 10.35
CA ASP A 79 -23.43 12.54 9.48
C ASP A 79 -24.35 11.60 8.68
N GLY A 80 -24.27 10.29 8.91
CA GLY A 80 -25.04 9.27 8.20
C GLY A 80 -24.47 8.87 6.84
N SER A 81 -23.33 9.44 6.42
CA SER A 81 -22.61 8.98 5.22
C SER A 81 -21.86 7.67 5.49
N THR A 82 -21.49 6.95 4.43
CA THR A 82 -20.56 5.81 4.56
C THR A 82 -19.23 6.17 3.94
N SER A 83 -18.14 5.89 4.64
CA SER A 83 -16.77 6.10 4.17
C SER A 83 -16.11 4.76 3.93
N GLY A 84 -15.58 4.56 2.72
CA GLY A 84 -14.86 3.37 2.32
C GLY A 84 -14.34 3.54 0.91
N ILE A 85 -13.09 3.15 0.67
CA ILE A 85 -12.42 3.28 -0.62
C ILE A 85 -12.16 1.87 -1.13
N LEU A 86 -12.69 1.56 -2.31
CA LEU A 86 -12.52 0.27 -2.95
C LEU A 86 -11.78 0.46 -4.26
N PRO A 87 -10.96 -0.51 -4.70
CA PRO A 87 -10.46 -0.49 -6.05
C PRO A 87 -11.58 -0.40 -7.07
N ASN A 88 -11.32 0.26 -8.20
CA ASN A 88 -12.31 0.29 -9.27
C ASN A 88 -12.67 -1.14 -9.68
N VAL A 89 -13.94 -1.39 -10.01
CA VAL A 89 -14.42 -2.73 -10.42
C VAL A 89 -13.57 -3.31 -11.56
N ARG A 90 -13.03 -2.46 -12.44
CA ARG A 90 -12.15 -2.86 -13.55
C ARG A 90 -10.87 -3.58 -13.11
N PHE A 91 -10.40 -3.36 -11.88
CA PHE A 91 -9.13 -3.88 -11.39
C PHE A 91 -9.30 -5.06 -10.42
N ARG A 92 -10.50 -5.30 -9.89
CA ARG A 92 -10.76 -6.23 -8.77
C ARG A 92 -10.52 -7.70 -9.11
N ASP A 93 -10.76 -8.08 -10.36
CA ASP A 93 -10.63 -9.49 -10.78
C ASP A 93 -9.19 -9.88 -11.15
N SER A 94 -8.32 -8.87 -11.33
CA SER A 94 -6.92 -9.03 -11.74
C SER A 94 -5.93 -8.73 -10.61
N ALA A 95 -6.41 -8.37 -9.41
CA ALA A 95 -5.56 -8.12 -8.25
C ALA A 95 -6.27 -8.54 -6.95
N GLN A 96 -5.49 -8.96 -5.96
CA GLN A 96 -6.03 -9.26 -4.65
C GLN A 96 -6.31 -7.97 -3.87
N ILE A 97 -7.43 -7.91 -3.15
CA ILE A 97 -7.78 -6.76 -2.32
C ILE A 97 -7.30 -6.99 -0.90
N VAL A 98 -6.51 -6.06 -0.37
CA VAL A 98 -6.01 -6.06 1.02
C VAL A 98 -6.52 -4.84 1.79
N SER A 99 -6.81 -5.02 3.08
CA SER A 99 -7.27 -3.92 3.93
C SER A 99 -6.12 -2.98 4.30
N MET A 100 -6.20 -1.72 3.88
CA MET A 100 -5.31 -0.63 4.32
C MET A 100 -5.85 0.10 5.56
N TYR A 101 -6.87 -0.46 6.22
CA TYR A 101 -7.48 0.19 7.36
C TYR A 101 -6.49 0.30 8.52
N GLY A 102 -6.51 1.46 9.17
CA GLY A 102 -5.80 1.73 10.39
C GLY A 102 -6.54 2.76 11.20
N GLU A 103 -6.47 2.62 12.52
CA GLU A 103 -7.03 3.55 13.46
C GLU A 103 -5.92 4.32 14.15
N MET A 104 -6.15 5.60 14.39
CA MET A 104 -5.24 6.45 15.14
C MET A 104 -5.97 7.01 16.35
N ALA A 105 -5.36 6.88 17.52
CA ALA A 105 -5.89 7.43 18.76
C ALA A 105 -5.81 8.97 18.77
N PRO A 106 -6.57 9.64 19.65
CA PRO A 106 -6.47 11.09 19.83
C PRO A 106 -5.02 11.55 20.02
N PHE A 107 -4.70 12.72 19.45
CA PHE A 107 -3.36 13.29 19.44
C PHE A 107 -2.27 12.42 18.82
N SER A 108 -2.67 11.39 18.04
CA SER A 108 -1.74 10.48 17.34
C SER A 108 -0.77 9.74 18.28
N LEU A 109 -1.16 9.53 19.53
CA LEU A 109 -0.31 8.88 20.54
C LEU A 109 -0.26 7.36 20.41
N SER A 110 -1.16 6.75 19.63
CA SER A 110 -1.07 5.35 19.27
C SER A 110 -1.81 5.07 17.97
N SER A 111 -1.44 3.98 17.31
CA SER A 111 -2.15 3.45 16.15
C SER A 111 -2.50 1.99 16.37
N ARG A 112 -3.61 1.56 15.79
CA ARG A 112 -4.06 0.18 15.79
C ARG A 112 -4.33 -0.26 14.35
N LEU A 113 -3.83 -1.42 13.99
CA LEU A 113 -4.11 -2.05 12.71
C LEU A 113 -4.85 -3.37 12.97
N PRO A 114 -5.94 -3.66 12.26
CA PRO A 114 -6.53 -4.99 12.32
C PRO A 114 -5.66 -5.99 11.54
N THR A 115 -5.76 -7.28 11.84
CA THR A 115 -5.14 -8.32 10.99
C THR A 115 -5.94 -8.58 9.73
N SER A 116 -7.26 -8.37 9.77
CA SER A 116 -8.20 -8.55 8.67
C SER A 116 -9.35 -7.53 8.74
N SER A 117 -10.10 -7.32 7.65
CA SER A 117 -11.30 -6.48 7.65
C SER A 117 -12.33 -7.02 6.67
N PHE A 118 -13.62 -6.80 6.95
CA PHE A 118 -14.69 -7.15 6.02
C PHE A 118 -14.79 -6.12 4.89
N ILE A 119 -14.39 -6.52 3.68
CA ILE A 119 -14.42 -5.69 2.47
C ILE A 119 -15.19 -6.46 1.40
N LEU A 120 -16.18 -5.81 0.78
CA LEU A 120 -17.06 -6.45 -0.21
C LEU A 120 -17.78 -7.72 0.31
N GLY A 121 -18.09 -7.76 1.61
CA GLY A 121 -18.77 -8.90 2.23
C GLY A 121 -17.85 -10.09 2.57
N GLU A 122 -16.54 -9.96 2.33
CA GLU A 122 -15.56 -11.01 2.58
C GLU A 122 -14.52 -10.55 3.59
N GLU A 123 -14.04 -11.46 4.43
CA GLU A 123 -12.90 -11.19 5.30
C GLU A 123 -11.62 -11.15 4.45
N ARG A 124 -11.00 -9.97 4.37
CA ARG A 124 -9.76 -9.74 3.62
C ARG A 124 -8.62 -9.48 4.60
N ALA A 125 -7.46 -10.07 4.36
CA ALA A 125 -6.26 -9.79 5.13
C ALA A 125 -5.91 -8.30 5.08
N SER A 126 -5.37 -7.77 6.17
CA SER A 126 -4.75 -6.45 6.17
C SER A 126 -3.48 -6.45 5.34
N PHE A 127 -3.13 -5.27 4.83
CA PHE A 127 -1.90 -5.03 4.09
C PHE A 127 -0.68 -5.55 4.86
N SER A 128 -0.64 -5.27 6.17
CA SER A 128 0.43 -5.70 7.06
C SER A 128 0.47 -7.21 7.30
N ALA A 129 -0.68 -7.88 7.47
CA ALA A 129 -0.74 -9.32 7.67
C ALA A 129 -0.35 -10.08 6.40
N GLU A 130 -0.78 -9.59 5.24
CA GLU A 130 -0.43 -10.16 3.93
C GLU A 130 1.08 -10.02 3.64
N LEU A 131 1.67 -8.86 3.94
CA LEU A 131 3.12 -8.65 3.88
C LEU A 131 3.90 -9.55 4.87
N ALA A 132 3.31 -9.83 6.03
CA ALA A 132 3.90 -10.74 7.02
C ALA A 132 3.67 -12.22 6.69
N ARG A 133 2.85 -12.55 5.68
CA ARG A 133 2.40 -13.92 5.34
C ARG A 133 1.75 -14.61 6.53
N LEU A 134 0.95 -13.85 7.28
CA LEU A 134 0.22 -14.36 8.43
C LEU A 134 -1.23 -14.61 8.06
N ASP A 135 -1.61 -15.87 8.12
CA ASP A 135 -3.01 -16.28 8.06
C ASP A 135 -3.61 -16.18 9.48
N LEU A 136 -3.98 -14.94 9.86
CA LEU A 136 -4.57 -14.63 11.15
C LEU A 136 -5.97 -14.04 10.96
N ALA A 137 -6.98 -14.89 11.14
CA ALA A 137 -8.37 -14.47 11.23
C ALA A 137 -8.60 -13.70 12.54
N GLY A 138 -9.06 -12.46 12.41
CA GLY A 138 -9.57 -11.66 13.52
C GLY A 138 -8.55 -11.21 14.57
N GLY A 139 -8.36 -9.89 14.68
CA GLY A 139 -7.59 -9.29 15.76
C GLY A 139 -7.18 -7.87 15.44
N VAL A 140 -6.75 -7.15 16.46
CA VAL A 140 -6.21 -5.80 16.36
C VAL A 140 -4.90 -5.76 17.13
N TYR A 141 -3.89 -5.12 16.55
CA TYR A 141 -2.57 -5.00 17.16
C TYR A 141 -2.04 -3.57 17.01
N ARG A 142 -1.02 -3.25 17.80
CA ARG A 142 -0.30 -1.97 17.70
C ARG A 142 1.00 -2.19 16.95
N PRO A 143 1.28 -1.44 15.87
CA PRO A 143 2.60 -1.44 15.25
C PRO A 143 3.68 -1.04 16.26
N ASP A 144 4.83 -1.71 16.22
CA ASP A 144 6.00 -1.39 17.02
C ASP A 144 6.77 -0.22 16.39
N PHE A 145 6.47 1.00 16.84
CA PHE A 145 7.16 2.21 16.37
C PHE A 145 8.60 2.36 16.91
N ALA A 146 9.12 1.41 17.69
CA ALA A 146 10.56 1.34 17.93
C ALA A 146 11.32 0.86 16.66
N ILE A 147 10.60 0.29 15.68
CA ILE A 147 11.13 0.02 14.35
C ILE A 147 11.29 1.34 13.61
N ASP A 148 12.54 1.77 13.41
CA ASP A 148 12.84 2.98 12.66
C ASP A 148 12.49 2.80 11.17
N HIS A 149 11.47 3.53 10.73
CA HIS A 149 11.01 3.53 9.34
C HIS A 149 12.10 3.88 8.33
N LYS A 150 13.16 4.62 8.73
CA LYS A 150 14.30 4.96 7.87
C LYS A 150 15.16 3.76 7.50
N THR A 151 15.02 2.66 8.22
CA THR A 151 15.71 1.39 7.91
C THR A 151 15.02 0.59 6.81
N ILE A 152 13.77 0.93 6.45
CA ILE A 152 13.04 0.29 5.36
C ILE A 152 13.66 0.75 4.04
N PRO A 153 14.14 -0.16 3.17
CA PRO A 153 14.69 0.23 1.88
C PRO A 153 13.63 0.91 1.02
N THR A 154 13.90 2.16 0.65
CA THR A 154 12.99 3.02 -0.11
C THR A 154 13.68 3.56 -1.35
N PHE A 155 13.03 3.38 -2.50
CA PHE A 155 13.49 3.88 -3.79
C PHE A 155 12.40 4.73 -4.43
N GLY A 156 12.77 5.77 -5.19
CA GLY A 156 11.79 6.61 -5.88
C GLY A 156 11.09 5.85 -7.01
N TYR A 157 9.79 6.07 -7.15
CA TYR A 157 8.94 5.53 -8.23
C TYR A 157 9.49 5.90 -9.61
N ILE A 158 9.98 7.13 -9.77
CA ILE A 158 10.63 7.55 -11.02
C ILE A 158 11.83 6.67 -11.39
N GLY A 159 12.56 6.11 -10.41
CA GLY A 159 13.66 5.19 -10.66
C GLY A 159 13.18 3.84 -11.19
N ALA A 160 12.06 3.33 -10.68
CA ALA A 160 11.39 2.15 -11.22
C ALA A 160 10.85 2.43 -12.64
N LEU A 161 10.24 3.60 -12.86
CA LEU A 161 9.67 4.01 -14.14
C LEU A 161 10.73 4.28 -15.21
N THR A 162 11.93 4.71 -14.85
CA THR A 162 13.00 4.99 -15.82
C THR A 162 13.98 3.83 -15.99
N GLY A 163 13.81 2.74 -15.22
CA GLY A 163 14.70 1.58 -15.27
C GLY A 163 16.08 1.81 -14.63
N ILE A 164 16.23 2.85 -13.81
CA ILE A 164 17.48 3.17 -13.10
C ILE A 164 17.65 2.31 -11.85
N MET A 165 16.54 1.79 -11.30
CA MET A 165 16.58 0.92 -10.14
C MET A 165 17.22 -0.43 -10.50
N SER A 166 18.15 -0.91 -9.67
CA SER A 166 18.85 -2.18 -9.89
C SER A 166 17.96 -3.37 -9.55
N ALA A 167 18.07 -4.45 -10.33
CA ALA A 167 17.31 -5.67 -10.10
C ALA A 167 17.66 -6.34 -8.76
N GLU A 168 18.91 -6.20 -8.29
CA GLU A 168 19.37 -6.72 -7.00
C GLU A 168 18.60 -6.13 -5.82
N ALA A 169 18.14 -4.88 -5.93
CA ALA A 169 17.34 -4.24 -4.88
C ALA A 169 15.92 -4.82 -4.78
N VAL A 170 15.40 -5.41 -5.87
CA VAL A 170 13.99 -5.81 -6.04
C VAL A 170 13.80 -7.32 -5.98
N ARG A 171 14.81 -8.08 -6.43
CA ARG A 171 14.73 -9.53 -6.58
C ARG A 171 14.29 -10.22 -5.28
N GLU A 172 13.26 -11.06 -5.39
CA GLU A 172 12.66 -11.84 -4.29
C GLU A 172 12.12 -10.98 -3.15
N LYS A 173 11.72 -9.72 -3.43
CA LYS A 173 11.13 -8.82 -2.44
C LYS A 173 9.65 -8.61 -2.69
N ASP A 174 8.92 -8.47 -1.58
CA ASP A 174 7.64 -7.76 -1.60
C ASP A 174 7.91 -6.26 -1.77
N VAL A 175 7.29 -5.67 -2.78
CA VAL A 175 7.45 -4.26 -3.14
C VAL A 175 6.15 -3.51 -2.86
N VAL A 176 6.23 -2.47 -2.04
CA VAL A 176 5.09 -1.60 -1.72
C VAL A 176 5.21 -0.30 -2.51
N VAL A 177 4.31 -0.06 -3.45
CA VAL A 177 4.19 1.21 -4.20
C VAL A 177 3.31 2.16 -3.40
N ALA A 178 3.86 3.29 -2.95
CA ALA A 178 3.21 4.15 -1.96
C ALA A 178 3.26 5.63 -2.33
N SER A 179 2.16 6.34 -2.09
CA SER A 179 2.08 7.80 -2.16
C SER A 179 2.83 8.43 -1.00
N ALA A 180 4.09 8.82 -1.23
CA ALA A 180 5.01 9.26 -0.18
C ALA A 180 5.43 10.73 -0.27
N SER A 181 4.80 11.50 -1.17
CA SER A 181 4.88 12.95 -1.19
C SER A 181 4.26 13.55 0.07
N ARG A 182 4.88 14.57 0.65
CA ARG A 182 4.37 15.31 1.80
C ARG A 182 3.06 16.06 1.52
N ALA A 183 2.73 16.28 0.25
CA ALA A 183 1.44 16.84 -0.17
C ALA A 183 0.31 15.79 -0.16
N SER A 184 0.64 14.50 -0.06
CA SER A 184 -0.33 13.41 0.02
C SER A 184 -1.20 13.55 1.27
N ARG A 185 -2.48 13.22 1.12
CA ARG A 185 -3.40 13.08 2.26
C ARG A 185 -3.12 11.82 3.08
N ASP A 186 -2.41 10.85 2.50
CA ASP A 186 -1.97 9.60 3.15
C ASP A 186 -0.65 9.81 3.91
N PHE A 187 -0.60 10.82 4.78
CA PHE A 187 0.61 11.17 5.52
C PHE A 187 0.26 11.40 6.99
N TYR A 188 0.79 10.58 7.89
CA TYR A 188 0.38 10.54 9.30
C TYR A 188 1.59 10.66 10.23
N PRO A 189 1.45 11.32 11.40
CA PRO A 189 2.49 11.34 12.42
C PRO A 189 2.68 9.95 13.03
N ILE A 190 3.92 9.45 13.08
CA ILE A 190 4.24 8.35 14.00
C ILE A 190 4.29 8.90 15.44
N PRO A 191 3.92 8.11 16.46
CA PRO A 191 3.95 8.58 17.85
C PRO A 191 5.30 9.20 18.22
N LEU A 192 5.27 10.45 18.70
CA LEU A 192 6.45 11.24 19.12
C LEU A 192 7.51 11.47 18.03
N GLY A 193 7.18 11.25 16.76
CA GLY A 193 8.12 11.38 15.65
C GLY A 193 7.63 12.26 14.50
N GLU A 194 8.21 12.06 13.33
CA GLU A 194 7.85 12.79 12.12
C GLU A 194 6.57 12.25 11.46
N ARG A 195 6.11 12.93 10.41
CA ARG A 195 5.03 12.40 9.58
C ARG A 195 5.62 11.51 8.49
N VAL A 196 4.98 10.39 8.22
CA VAL A 196 5.37 9.42 7.18
C VAL A 196 4.14 8.98 6.39
N ALA A 197 4.36 8.41 5.21
CA ALA A 197 3.27 7.89 4.39
C ALA A 197 2.53 6.75 5.11
N GLY A 198 1.22 6.62 4.91
CA GLY A 198 0.40 5.57 5.54
C GLY A 198 0.93 4.16 5.25
N ALA A 199 1.51 3.94 4.07
CA ALA A 199 2.19 2.69 3.72
C ALA A 199 3.27 2.26 4.74
N TYR A 200 4.01 3.19 5.35
CA TYR A 200 5.03 2.85 6.35
C TYR A 200 4.42 2.28 7.63
N PHE A 201 3.19 2.68 8.01
CA PHE A 201 2.49 2.06 9.14
C PHE A 201 2.22 0.58 8.86
N HIS A 202 1.83 0.24 7.62
CA HIS A 202 1.61 -1.14 7.22
C HIS A 202 2.90 -1.96 7.10
N VAL A 203 3.99 -1.36 6.61
CA VAL A 203 5.30 -2.04 6.57
C VAL A 203 5.87 -2.26 7.97
N ILE A 204 5.81 -1.26 8.85
CA ILE A 204 6.17 -1.42 10.28
C ILE A 204 5.27 -2.47 10.93
N GLY A 205 3.97 -2.43 10.64
CA GLY A 205 3.01 -3.43 11.11
C GLY A 205 3.39 -4.85 10.67
N ALA A 206 3.80 -5.03 9.41
CA ALA A 206 4.28 -6.31 8.91
C ALA A 206 5.54 -6.79 9.64
N GLU A 207 6.52 -5.90 9.85
CA GLU A 207 7.75 -6.24 10.59
C GLU A 207 7.46 -6.54 12.08
N THR A 208 6.49 -5.84 12.67
CA THR A 208 5.99 -6.14 14.02
C THR A 208 5.45 -7.56 14.07
N LEU A 209 4.54 -7.89 13.15
CA LEU A 209 3.89 -9.18 13.05
C LEU A 209 4.88 -10.33 12.79
N LYS A 210 5.90 -10.12 11.94
CA LYS A 210 6.97 -11.11 11.69
C LYS A 210 7.79 -11.43 12.94
N ARG A 211 7.91 -10.49 13.88
CA ARG A 211 8.61 -10.69 15.17
C ARG A 211 7.73 -11.37 16.22
N GLY A 212 6.45 -11.59 15.92
CA GLY A 212 5.47 -12.22 16.80
C GLY A 212 4.22 -11.35 16.98
N TYR A 213 3.12 -11.97 17.39
CA TYR A 213 1.88 -11.24 17.65
C TYR A 213 2.01 -10.44 18.95
N PRO A 214 1.89 -9.10 18.93
CA PRO A 214 1.89 -8.31 20.16
C PRO A 214 0.74 -8.78 21.07
N PRO A 215 0.88 -8.72 22.41
CA PRO A 215 -0.22 -9.07 23.29
C PRO A 215 -1.47 -8.27 22.93
N ARG A 216 -2.61 -8.96 22.85
CA ARG A 216 -3.92 -8.36 22.58
C ARG A 216 -4.21 -7.29 23.62
N VAL A 217 -4.79 -6.18 23.16
CA VAL A 217 -5.15 -5.00 23.95
C VAL A 217 -6.64 -4.72 23.88
#